data_AF-A0AAN6S7Z3-F1
#
_entry.id   AF-A0AAN6S7Z3-F1
#
_cell.length_a   1.000
_cell.length_b   1.000
_cell.length_c   1.000
_cell.angle_alpha   90.00
_cell.angle_beta   90.00
_cell.angle_gamma   90.00
#
_symmetry.space_group_name_H-M   'P 1'
#
loop_
_entity.id
_entity.type
_entity.pdbx_description
1 polymer ?
#
loop_
_entity_poly.entity_id
_entity_poly.type
_entity_poly.pdbx_seq_one_letter_code
_entity_poly.pdbx_strand_id
1 'polypeptide(L)'
;MIGTLNKQLELLLIILPDAITLLYNRIKHYGDVKYSIYTIYNYFVNKALKFNLKLGGNNQLLNSSRRGLIDEDKTMVISIDIMHPLPGSAPNAPNITSMVASFKAHKEMASDLSDMLKSRLRLWKDPRHDKHANLPKNILVYRDGTVLDEEDMYLLADQKKGLPRLTVVIGMARPAHYFVLLDEIFHARYNVANVLEALTQSMCYTYGRATKAVSVCTPAYYADVVYEWARCYLSGAIGAEPAAVRSEDVLVYARLRDSMFYI
;
A
#
# COMPACT_ATOMS: atom_id res chain seq x y z
N MET A 1 -27.88 -30.14 14.25
CA MET A 1 -28.01 -28.68 14.00
C MET A 1 -27.15 -28.34 12.80
N ILE A 2 -27.76 -28.20 11.61
CA ILE A 2 -27.07 -27.68 10.43
C ILE A 2 -27.01 -26.17 10.63
N GLY A 3 -25.83 -25.65 10.96
CA GLY A 3 -25.63 -24.21 11.08
C GLY A 3 -25.99 -23.54 9.77
N THR A 4 -26.90 -22.57 9.82
CA THR A 4 -27.16 -21.66 8.70
C THR A 4 -25.85 -21.01 8.28
N LEU A 5 -25.25 -21.52 7.19
CA LEU A 5 -24.18 -20.83 6.48
C LEU A 5 -24.77 -19.52 5.98
N ASN A 6 -24.52 -18.44 6.71
CA ASN A 6 -24.81 -17.09 6.27
C ASN A 6 -23.84 -16.80 5.11
N LYS A 7 -24.22 -17.23 3.89
CA LYS A 7 -23.39 -17.07 2.68
C LYS A 7 -23.40 -15.60 2.27
N GLN A 8 -22.50 -14.82 2.86
CA GLN A 8 -22.21 -13.48 2.39
C GLN A 8 -21.44 -13.58 1.05
N LEU A 9 -21.89 -12.85 0.04
CA LEU A 9 -21.18 -12.75 -1.24
C LEU A 9 -19.79 -12.12 -1.00
N GLU A 10 -18.72 -12.84 -1.35
CA GLU A 10 -17.35 -12.38 -1.12
C GLU A 10 -16.75 -11.65 -2.32
N LEU A 11 -17.11 -12.10 -3.53
CA LEU A 11 -16.51 -11.63 -4.77
C LEU A 11 -17.55 -11.57 -5.89
N LEU A 12 -17.46 -10.53 -6.70
CA LEU A 12 -18.29 -10.31 -7.87
C LEU A 12 -17.41 -10.10 -9.12
N LEU A 13 -17.55 -11.01 -10.08
CA LEU A 13 -17.02 -10.83 -11.43
C LEU A 13 -18.01 -10.01 -12.25
N ILE A 14 -17.55 -8.88 -12.78
CA ILE A 14 -18.38 -7.90 -13.47
C ILE A 14 -17.95 -7.83 -14.94
N ILE A 15 -18.87 -8.21 -15.81
CA ILE A 15 -18.69 -8.12 -17.26
C ILE A 15 -19.34 -6.82 -17.69
N LEU A 16 -18.53 -5.85 -18.06
CA LEU A 16 -19.00 -4.60 -18.67
C LEU A 16 -18.91 -4.74 -20.20
N PRO A 17 -19.78 -4.05 -20.96
CA PRO A 17 -19.79 -4.06 -22.42
C PRO A 17 -18.84 -3.02 -23.05
N ASP A 18 -18.38 -2.03 -22.26
CA ASP A 18 -17.27 -1.15 -22.60
C ASP A 18 -16.50 -0.69 -21.35
N ALA A 19 -15.28 -0.16 -21.53
CA ALA A 19 -14.43 0.41 -20.49
C ALA A 19 -14.89 1.83 -20.10
N ILE A 20 -16.08 1.95 -19.53
CA ILE A 20 -16.62 3.22 -19.06
C ILE A 20 -16.06 3.54 -17.67
N THR A 21 -15.10 4.48 -17.60
CA THR A 21 -14.42 4.88 -16.35
C THR A 21 -15.37 5.28 -15.23
N LEU A 22 -16.42 6.05 -15.53
CA LEU A 22 -17.39 6.49 -14.51
C LEU A 22 -18.14 5.30 -13.88
N LEU A 23 -18.61 4.36 -14.71
CA LEU A 23 -19.31 3.17 -14.24
C LEU A 23 -18.37 2.28 -13.42
N TYR A 24 -17.14 2.12 -13.88
CA TYR A 24 -16.09 1.42 -13.17
C TYR A 24 -15.85 2.00 -11.77
N ASN A 25 -15.66 3.33 -11.67
CA ASN A 25 -15.45 4.03 -10.40
C ASN A 25 -16.62 3.86 -9.43
N ARG A 26 -17.87 3.97 -9.92
CA ARG A 26 -19.06 3.79 -9.08
C ARG A 26 -19.17 2.37 -8.52
N ILE A 27 -18.98 1.36 -9.37
CA ILE A 27 -19.03 -0.04 -8.95
C ILE A 27 -17.95 -0.32 -7.90
N LYS A 28 -16.76 0.25 -8.09
CA LYS A 28 -15.65 0.13 -7.14
C LYS A 28 -15.94 0.77 -5.81
N HIS A 29 -16.47 1.98 -5.82
CA HIS A 29 -16.94 2.64 -4.60
C HIS A 29 -17.99 1.78 -3.88
N TYR A 30 -18.99 1.24 -4.59
CA TYR A 30 -19.98 0.36 -3.97
C TYR A 30 -19.39 -0.93 -3.38
N GLY A 31 -18.48 -1.59 -4.10
CA GLY A 31 -17.84 -2.81 -3.63
C GLY A 31 -16.91 -2.58 -2.44
N ASP A 32 -16.02 -1.59 -2.56
CA ASP A 32 -14.91 -1.39 -1.61
C ASP A 32 -15.33 -0.57 -0.38
N VAL A 33 -16.24 0.41 -0.54
CA VAL A 33 -16.67 1.32 0.55
C VAL A 33 -18.01 0.88 1.17
N LYS A 34 -19.02 0.54 0.35
CA LYS A 34 -20.39 0.33 0.85
C LYS A 34 -20.75 -1.11 1.20
N TYR A 35 -20.39 -2.09 0.37
CA TYR A 35 -20.91 -3.46 0.47
C TYR A 35 -19.89 -4.52 0.84
N SER A 36 -18.59 -4.19 0.89
CA SER A 36 -17.52 -5.12 1.24
C SER A 36 -17.36 -6.31 0.29
N ILE A 37 -17.53 -6.10 -1.01
CA ILE A 37 -17.48 -7.16 -2.03
C ILE A 37 -16.26 -6.94 -2.91
N TYR A 38 -15.41 -7.97 -3.06
CA TYR A 38 -14.31 -7.91 -4.00
C TYR A 38 -14.84 -7.80 -5.43
N THR A 39 -14.51 -6.73 -6.14
CA THR A 39 -14.89 -6.56 -7.55
C THR A 39 -13.72 -6.85 -8.50
N ILE A 40 -13.96 -7.63 -9.54
CA ILE A 40 -13.05 -7.91 -10.66
C ILE A 40 -13.81 -7.72 -11.98
N TYR A 41 -13.20 -7.04 -12.94
CA TYR A 41 -13.84 -6.72 -14.23
C TYR A 41 -13.40 -7.68 -15.33
N ASN A 42 -14.02 -7.69 -16.52
CA ASN A 42 -13.63 -8.59 -17.64
C ASN A 42 -12.45 -8.05 -18.50
N TYR A 43 -12.17 -6.75 -18.52
CA TYR A 43 -11.30 -6.09 -19.52
C TYR A 43 -9.76 -6.19 -19.39
N PHE A 44 -9.21 -6.95 -18.44
CA PHE A 44 -7.75 -6.90 -18.15
C PHE A 44 -7.09 -8.26 -18.33
N VAL A 45 -5.97 -8.32 -19.04
CA VAL A 45 -5.08 -9.49 -19.07
C VAL A 45 -4.61 -9.79 -17.62
N ASN A 46 -4.36 -11.06 -17.29
CA ASN A 46 -3.87 -11.53 -15.98
C ASN A 46 -4.88 -11.46 -14.79
N LYS A 47 -6.16 -11.77 -15.03
CA LYS A 47 -7.20 -11.76 -13.96
C LYS A 47 -6.94 -12.72 -12.81
N ALA A 48 -6.46 -13.92 -13.11
CA ALA A 48 -6.18 -14.94 -12.11
C ALA A 48 -5.18 -14.44 -11.05
N LEU A 49 -4.19 -13.65 -11.49
CA LEU A 49 -3.21 -13.03 -10.58
C LEU A 49 -3.90 -12.08 -9.58
N LYS A 50 -4.80 -11.22 -10.06
CA LYS A 50 -5.56 -10.29 -9.21
C LYS A 50 -6.53 -11.02 -8.27
N PHE A 51 -7.16 -12.09 -8.75
CA PHE A 51 -8.08 -12.91 -7.97
C PHE A 51 -7.37 -13.52 -6.76
N ASN A 52 -6.22 -14.17 -7.00
CA ASN A 52 -5.43 -14.80 -5.95
C ASN A 52 -5.02 -13.78 -4.87
N LEU A 53 -4.53 -12.60 -5.27
CA LEU A 53 -4.09 -11.56 -4.33
C LEU A 53 -5.25 -10.96 -3.51
N LYS A 54 -6.43 -10.74 -4.12
CA LYS A 54 -7.63 -10.24 -3.40
C LYS A 54 -8.09 -11.21 -2.33
N LEU A 55 -7.94 -12.51 -2.56
CA LEU A 55 -8.29 -13.56 -1.60
C LEU A 55 -7.15 -13.88 -0.62
N GLY A 56 -6.05 -13.12 -0.64
CA GLY A 56 -4.93 -13.26 0.28
C GLY A 56 -3.88 -14.29 -0.14
N GLY A 57 -3.96 -14.84 -1.35
CA GLY A 57 -2.92 -15.70 -1.92
C GLY A 57 -1.71 -14.91 -2.44
N ASN A 58 -0.62 -15.62 -2.71
CA ASN A 58 0.63 -15.06 -3.24
C ASN A 58 0.92 -15.60 -4.64
N ASN A 59 1.25 -14.73 -5.60
CA ASN A 59 1.56 -15.15 -6.98
C ASN A 59 3.04 -15.46 -7.21
N GLN A 60 3.92 -14.76 -6.50
CA GLN A 60 5.35 -14.90 -6.66
C GLN A 60 6.06 -14.50 -5.37
N LEU A 61 7.15 -15.21 -5.08
CA LEU A 61 7.99 -15.00 -3.91
C LEU A 61 9.44 -14.93 -4.36
N LEU A 62 10.25 -14.13 -3.68
CA LEU A 62 11.69 -14.15 -3.90
C LEU A 62 12.30 -15.41 -3.32
N ASN A 63 13.25 -16.00 -4.06
CA ASN A 63 14.10 -17.05 -3.52
C ASN A 63 14.83 -16.52 -2.27
N SER A 64 15.04 -17.37 -1.27
CA SER A 64 15.75 -17.08 -0.01
C SER A 64 17.08 -16.34 -0.24
N SER A 65 17.85 -16.76 -1.26
CA SER A 65 19.12 -16.12 -1.62
C SER A 65 19.00 -14.65 -2.06
N ARG A 66 17.81 -14.22 -2.50
CA ARG A 66 17.49 -12.84 -2.92
C ARG A 66 16.67 -12.06 -1.91
N ARG A 67 16.22 -12.70 -0.82
CA ARG A 67 15.45 -12.03 0.26
C ARG A 67 16.35 -11.21 1.18
N GLY A 68 17.65 -11.52 1.25
CA GLY A 68 18.62 -10.73 2.00
C GLY A 68 18.18 -10.52 3.45
N LEU A 69 18.22 -9.27 3.93
CA LEU A 69 17.87 -8.90 5.31
C LEU A 69 16.38 -9.03 5.67
N ILE A 70 15.52 -9.23 4.66
CA ILE A 70 14.08 -9.47 4.85
C ILE A 70 13.84 -10.92 5.31
N ASP A 71 14.78 -11.83 5.06
CA ASP A 71 14.65 -13.25 5.37
C ASP A 71 14.70 -13.57 6.88
N GLU A 72 15.08 -12.61 7.72
CA GLU A 72 15.15 -12.81 9.17
C GLU A 72 13.80 -12.71 9.89
N ASP A 73 12.69 -12.50 9.18
CA ASP A 73 11.35 -12.35 9.76
C ASP A 73 11.24 -11.23 10.81
N LYS A 74 12.10 -10.22 10.65
CA LYS A 74 12.29 -9.10 11.60
C LYS A 74 12.19 -7.75 10.92
N THR A 75 12.02 -7.72 9.60
CA THR A 75 12.05 -6.50 8.80
C THR A 75 10.69 -6.29 8.16
N MET A 76 10.00 -5.24 8.60
CA MET A 76 8.80 -4.77 7.92
C MET A 76 9.21 -3.84 6.79
N VAL A 77 8.80 -4.14 5.57
CA VAL A 77 8.87 -3.18 4.46
C VAL A 77 7.58 -2.40 4.43
N ILE A 78 7.64 -1.07 4.45
CA ILE A 78 6.50 -0.20 4.24
C ILE A 78 6.77 0.74 3.07
N SER A 79 5.71 1.24 2.48
CA SER A 79 5.74 2.32 1.53
C SER A 79 4.69 3.35 1.88
N ILE A 80 5.05 4.61 1.70
CA ILE A 80 4.22 5.77 2.03
C ILE A 80 4.17 6.64 0.78
N ASP A 81 2.98 7.10 0.43
CA ASP A 81 2.77 8.12 -0.60
C ASP A 81 1.88 9.20 -0.01
N ILE A 82 2.30 10.47 -0.14
CA ILE A 82 1.64 11.64 0.43
C ILE A 82 1.30 12.59 -0.72
N MET A 83 0.03 12.94 -0.81
CA MET A 83 -0.46 13.87 -1.80
C MET A 83 -0.96 15.15 -1.16
N HIS A 84 -0.44 16.27 -1.67
CA HIS A 84 -1.00 17.59 -1.42
C HIS A 84 -2.25 17.86 -2.27
N PRO A 85 -3.19 18.68 -1.78
CA PRO A 85 -4.37 19.09 -2.54
C PRO A 85 -4.03 19.61 -3.94
N LEU A 86 -4.86 19.26 -4.92
CA LEU A 86 -4.70 19.75 -6.29
C LEU A 86 -4.86 21.28 -6.36
N PRO A 87 -4.20 21.96 -7.30
CA PRO A 87 -4.49 23.35 -7.62
C PRO A 87 -5.99 23.54 -7.90
N GLY A 88 -6.65 24.44 -7.16
CA GLY A 88 -8.10 24.65 -7.24
C GLY A 88 -8.93 23.87 -6.20
N SER A 89 -8.30 23.08 -5.34
CA SER A 89 -8.98 22.49 -4.17
C SER A 89 -9.39 23.56 -3.15
N ALA A 90 -10.35 23.24 -2.28
CA ALA A 90 -10.73 24.13 -1.20
C ALA A 90 -9.50 24.51 -0.33
N PRO A 91 -9.42 25.73 0.22
CA PRO A 91 -8.25 26.19 0.99
C PRO A 91 -7.84 25.28 2.15
N ASN A 92 -8.76 24.49 2.69
CA ASN A 92 -8.55 23.56 3.81
C ASN A 92 -8.66 22.09 3.39
N ALA A 93 -8.47 21.79 2.11
CA ALA A 93 -8.49 20.40 1.64
C ALA A 93 -7.38 19.60 2.34
N PRO A 94 -7.69 18.44 2.95
CA PRO A 94 -6.67 17.64 3.64
C PRO A 94 -5.72 16.99 2.63
N ASN A 95 -4.47 16.77 3.06
CA ASN A 95 -3.57 15.87 2.34
C ASN A 95 -4.16 14.45 2.35
N ILE A 96 -3.87 13.67 1.31
CA ILE A 96 -4.25 12.25 1.25
C ILE A 96 -2.97 11.43 1.38
N THR A 97 -2.92 10.53 2.36
CA THR A 97 -1.78 9.65 2.57
C THR A 97 -2.17 8.20 2.33
N SER A 98 -1.34 7.45 1.63
CA SER A 98 -1.48 6.00 1.50
C SER A 98 -0.29 5.30 2.13
N MET A 99 -0.51 4.14 2.76
CA MET A 99 0.56 3.34 3.33
C MET A 99 0.36 1.86 3.00
N VAL A 100 1.34 1.26 2.35
CA VAL A 100 1.35 -0.18 2.09
C VAL A 100 2.46 -0.82 2.89
N ALA A 101 2.16 -1.87 3.64
CA ALA A 101 3.19 -2.70 4.23
C ALA A 101 3.32 -4.02 3.46
N SER A 102 4.48 -4.67 3.61
CA SER A 102 4.76 -6.06 3.23
C SER A 102 3.65 -7.04 3.66
N PHE A 103 2.86 -6.63 4.66
CA PHE A 103 1.55 -7.18 5.00
C PHE A 103 0.48 -6.13 4.71
N LYS A 104 -0.28 -6.33 3.62
CA LYS A 104 -1.57 -5.67 3.29
C LYS A 104 -1.57 -4.12 3.33
N ALA A 105 -2.18 -3.49 2.33
CA ALA A 105 -2.30 -2.02 2.33
C ALA A 105 -3.24 -1.49 3.41
N HIS A 106 -2.98 -0.27 3.87
CA HIS A 106 -3.93 0.58 4.57
C HIS A 106 -4.09 1.89 3.82
N LYS A 107 -5.26 2.50 3.92
CA LYS A 107 -5.52 3.81 3.34
C LYS A 107 -6.28 4.65 4.36
N GLU A 108 -5.83 5.89 4.53
CA GLU A 108 -6.43 6.83 5.50
C GLU A 108 -6.34 8.26 4.96
N MET A 109 -7.32 9.11 5.25
CA MET A 109 -7.22 10.53 4.93
C MET A 109 -6.37 11.18 6.01
N ALA A 110 -5.37 11.97 5.65
CA ALA A 110 -4.28 12.34 6.56
C ALA A 110 -4.79 13.20 7.72
N SER A 111 -4.84 12.61 8.91
CA SER A 111 -4.67 13.36 10.15
C SER A 111 -3.58 12.78 11.06
N ASP A 112 -3.14 11.53 10.88
CA ASP A 112 -1.99 11.00 11.63
C ASP A 112 -1.28 9.80 10.97
N LEU A 113 -0.11 10.02 10.34
CA LEU A 113 0.79 8.97 9.85
C LEU A 113 1.14 7.95 10.95
N SER A 114 1.17 8.40 12.22
CA SER A 114 1.40 7.57 13.39
C SER A 114 0.32 6.49 13.53
N ASP A 115 -0.95 6.81 13.28
CA ASP A 115 -2.04 5.86 13.41
C ASP A 115 -2.03 4.83 12.28
N MET A 116 -1.68 5.24 11.06
CA MET A 116 -1.43 4.32 9.95
C MET A 116 -0.31 3.33 10.30
N LEU A 117 0.82 3.81 10.82
CA LEU A 117 1.94 2.95 11.22
C LEU A 117 1.55 2.03 12.39
N LYS A 118 0.88 2.55 13.43
CA LYS A 118 0.36 1.75 14.55
C LYS A 118 -0.57 0.64 14.03
N SER A 119 -1.40 0.93 13.03
CA SER A 119 -2.28 -0.09 12.42
C SER A 119 -1.46 -1.23 11.80
N ARG A 120 -0.38 -0.92 11.08
CA ARG A 120 0.49 -1.94 10.45
C ARG A 120 1.28 -2.74 11.49
N LEU A 121 1.76 -2.09 12.55
CA LEU A 121 2.42 -2.77 13.68
C LEU A 121 1.48 -3.71 14.43
N ARG A 122 0.19 -3.34 14.57
CA ARG A 122 -0.83 -4.23 15.15
C ARG A 122 -1.07 -5.45 14.26
N LEU A 123 -1.14 -5.26 12.94
CA LEU A 123 -1.30 -6.38 12.00
C LEU A 123 -0.10 -7.30 11.95
N TRP A 124 1.12 -6.77 12.04
CA TRP A 124 2.31 -7.59 12.17
C TRP A 124 2.23 -8.51 13.40
N LYS A 125 1.61 -8.08 14.50
CA LYS A 125 1.40 -8.95 15.67
C LYS A 125 0.14 -9.82 15.59
N ASP A 126 -0.68 -9.66 14.57
CA ASP A 126 -1.97 -10.34 14.49
C ASP A 126 -1.76 -11.81 14.09
N PRO A 127 -2.13 -12.77 14.95
CA PRO A 127 -1.92 -14.20 14.69
C PRO A 127 -2.69 -14.74 13.48
N ARG A 128 -3.63 -13.96 12.92
CA ARG A 128 -4.37 -14.31 11.69
C ARG A 128 -3.59 -14.08 10.40
N HIS A 129 -2.53 -13.27 10.45
CA HIS A 129 -1.72 -12.92 9.29
C HIS A 129 -0.43 -13.73 9.31
N ASP A 130 0.43 -13.44 10.28
CA ASP A 130 1.72 -14.10 10.45
C ASP A 130 2.03 -14.20 11.95
N LYS A 131 2.60 -15.34 12.38
CA LYS A 131 2.82 -15.62 13.81
C LYS A 131 4.10 -14.95 14.33
N HIS A 132 4.21 -13.64 14.17
CA HIS A 132 5.33 -12.91 14.75
C HIS A 132 5.12 -12.71 16.25
N ALA A 133 6.01 -13.28 17.07
CA ALA A 133 5.95 -13.12 18.52
C ALA A 133 6.26 -11.67 18.97
N ASN A 134 7.09 -10.97 18.20
CA ASN A 134 7.62 -9.65 18.51
C ASN A 134 7.32 -8.64 17.40
N LEU A 135 7.38 -7.35 17.76
CA LEU A 135 7.39 -6.26 16.77
C LEU A 135 8.61 -6.38 15.83
N PRO A 136 8.55 -5.80 14.62
CA PRO A 136 9.69 -5.81 13.72
C PRO A 136 10.88 -5.12 14.36
N LYS A 137 12.08 -5.66 14.18
CA LYS A 137 13.32 -5.01 14.62
C LYS A 137 13.76 -3.90 13.67
N ASN A 138 13.37 -4.03 12.40
CA ASN A 138 13.76 -3.12 11.34
C ASN A 138 12.50 -2.70 10.55
N ILE A 139 12.42 -1.45 10.13
CA ILE A 139 11.41 -0.97 9.17
C ILE A 139 12.13 -0.31 8.00
N LEU A 140 11.97 -0.89 6.81
CA LEU A 140 12.46 -0.32 5.55
C LEU A 140 11.32 0.44 4.89
N VAL A 141 11.48 1.75 4.72
CA VAL A 141 10.46 2.66 4.19
C VAL A 141 10.83 3.03 2.75
N TYR A 142 9.92 2.78 1.80
CA TYR A 142 9.99 3.34 0.45
C TYR A 142 8.96 4.46 0.30
N ARG A 143 9.40 5.70 0.22
CA ARG A 143 8.50 6.83 0.00
C ARG A 143 8.54 7.27 -1.46
N ASP A 144 7.38 7.36 -2.10
CA ASP A 144 7.29 8.00 -3.42
C ASP A 144 7.20 9.52 -3.20
N GLY A 145 7.99 10.27 -3.97
CA GLY A 145 8.12 11.72 -3.80
C GLY A 145 9.18 12.33 -4.69
N THR A 146 8.88 13.49 -5.25
CA THR A 146 9.77 14.22 -6.16
C THR A 146 10.60 15.30 -5.46
N VAL A 147 10.24 15.66 -4.23
CA VAL A 147 10.88 16.74 -3.45
C VAL A 147 10.96 16.34 -1.99
N LEU A 148 12.10 16.66 -1.35
CA LEU A 148 12.26 16.59 0.09
C LEU A 148 11.49 17.76 0.72
N ASP A 149 10.49 17.45 1.53
CA ASP A 149 9.70 18.44 2.25
C ASP A 149 10.02 18.42 3.77
N GLU A 150 9.37 19.32 4.51
CA GLU A 150 9.55 19.39 5.97
C GLU A 150 9.08 18.10 6.67
N GLU A 151 8.11 17.37 6.12
CA GLU A 151 7.63 16.09 6.67
C GLU A 151 8.69 14.98 6.55
N ASP A 152 9.47 14.98 5.46
CA ASP A 152 10.64 14.09 5.33
C ASP A 152 11.70 14.38 6.39
N MET A 153 11.90 15.65 6.73
CA MET A 153 12.86 16.06 7.75
C MET A 153 12.43 15.62 9.15
N TYR A 154 11.12 15.54 9.44
CA TYR A 154 10.62 14.98 10.71
C TYR A 154 10.87 13.48 10.85
N LEU A 155 10.92 12.72 9.76
CA LEU A 155 11.30 11.30 9.79
C LEU A 155 12.76 11.08 10.21
N LEU A 156 13.60 12.13 10.12
CA LEU A 156 15.01 12.11 10.52
C LEU A 156 15.22 12.48 12.00
N ALA A 157 14.17 12.90 12.71
CA ALA A 157 14.29 13.49 14.05
C ALA A 157 14.06 12.46 15.19
N ASP A 158 15.10 12.32 16.02
CA ASP A 158 15.18 11.73 17.36
C ASP A 158 14.70 10.28 17.58
N GLN A 159 15.68 9.37 17.53
CA GLN A 159 15.54 7.98 17.94
C GLN A 159 15.47 7.86 19.48
N LYS A 160 14.36 7.34 19.99
CA LYS A 160 14.28 6.85 21.38
C LYS A 160 14.79 5.40 21.43
N LYS A 161 15.71 5.12 22.36
CA LYS A 161 16.23 3.77 22.64
C LYS A 161 15.08 2.80 22.88
N GLY A 162 15.05 1.68 22.14
CA GLY A 162 14.01 0.65 22.23
C GLY A 162 12.98 0.62 21.09
N LEU A 163 13.08 1.56 20.12
CA LEU A 163 12.29 1.53 18.89
C LEU A 163 12.97 0.70 17.77
N PRO A 164 12.21 0.24 16.74
CA PRO A 164 12.77 -0.41 15.57
C PRO A 164 13.77 0.49 14.83
N ARG A 165 14.78 -0.12 14.21
CA ARG A 165 15.72 0.59 13.34
C ARG A 165 15.06 0.97 12.03
N LEU A 166 15.29 2.17 11.54
CA LEU A 166 14.66 2.69 10.33
C LEU A 166 15.69 2.87 9.20
N THR A 167 15.34 2.45 7.98
CA THR A 167 16.00 2.93 6.77
C THR A 167 14.93 3.52 5.87
N VAL A 168 15.10 4.77 5.47
CA VAL A 168 14.15 5.50 4.63
C VAL A 168 14.78 5.75 3.27
N VAL A 169 14.12 5.25 2.23
CA VAL A 169 14.50 5.36 0.84
C VAL A 169 13.41 6.13 0.11
N ILE A 170 13.77 7.23 -0.55
CA ILE A 170 12.86 7.97 -1.43
C ILE A 170 13.14 7.59 -2.87
N GLY A 171 12.09 7.23 -3.62
CA GLY A 171 12.17 6.92 -5.04
C GLY A 171 11.49 8.00 -5.89
N MET A 172 12.07 8.33 -7.04
CA MET A 172 11.42 9.13 -8.09
C MET A 172 11.06 8.22 -9.27
N ALA A 173 9.85 8.32 -9.82
CA ALA A 173 9.36 7.30 -10.74
C ALA A 173 10.10 7.20 -12.11
N ARG A 174 10.81 8.23 -12.61
CA ARG A 174 11.36 8.24 -13.99
C ARG A 174 12.58 9.18 -14.24
N PRO A 175 13.77 8.64 -14.60
CA PRO A 175 14.22 7.27 -14.35
C PRO A 175 14.20 6.98 -12.86
N ALA A 176 13.97 5.72 -12.48
CA ALA A 176 13.87 5.32 -11.08
C ALA A 176 15.17 5.63 -10.34
N HIS A 177 15.19 6.70 -9.55
CA HIS A 177 16.33 7.11 -8.77
C HIS A 177 15.97 7.07 -7.29
N TYR A 178 16.78 6.37 -6.51
CA TYR A 178 16.54 6.17 -5.09
C TYR A 178 17.58 6.93 -4.27
N PHE A 179 17.12 7.71 -3.29
CA PHE A 179 17.97 8.39 -2.33
C PHE A 179 17.72 7.82 -0.93
N VAL A 180 18.79 7.51 -0.22
CA VAL A 180 18.72 7.07 1.17
C VAL A 180 18.79 8.31 2.05
N LEU A 181 17.73 8.57 2.81
CA LEU A 181 17.69 9.71 3.74
C LEU A 181 18.15 9.34 5.14
N LEU A 182 17.80 8.14 5.56
CA LEU A 182 18.17 7.58 6.86
C LEU A 182 18.55 6.13 6.64
N ASP A 183 19.64 5.69 7.26
CA ASP A 183 20.03 4.29 7.28
C ASP A 183 20.56 3.84 8.63
N GLU A 184 19.69 3.19 9.41
CA GLU A 184 20.05 2.55 10.67
C GLU A 184 20.18 1.01 10.54
N ILE A 185 19.76 0.45 9.40
CA ILE A 185 19.70 -0.99 9.21
C ILE A 185 20.97 -1.51 8.53
N PHE A 186 21.49 -0.78 7.54
CA PHE A 186 22.55 -1.24 6.66
C PHE A 186 23.89 -0.54 6.91
N HIS A 187 23.95 0.60 7.60
CA HIS A 187 25.19 1.39 7.78
C HIS A 187 26.39 0.62 8.35
N ALA A 188 26.14 -0.43 9.14
CA ALA A 188 27.19 -1.28 9.72
C ALA A 188 27.72 -2.36 8.75
N ARG A 189 27.20 -2.42 7.51
CA ARG A 189 27.56 -3.43 6.51
C ARG A 189 28.59 -2.90 5.53
N TYR A 190 29.39 -3.81 4.99
CA TYR A 190 30.23 -3.51 3.85
C TYR A 190 29.37 -3.36 2.59
N ASN A 191 29.70 -2.37 1.76
CA ASN A 191 29.07 -2.14 0.45
C ASN A 191 27.53 -1.95 0.48
N VAL A 192 27.08 -1.05 1.37
CA VAL A 192 25.67 -0.74 1.63
C VAL A 192 24.89 -0.41 0.35
N ALA A 193 25.47 0.39 -0.54
CA ALA A 193 24.85 0.78 -1.80
C ALA A 193 24.44 -0.44 -2.64
N ASN A 194 25.38 -1.36 -2.90
CA ASN A 194 25.10 -2.57 -3.67
C ASN A 194 24.04 -3.46 -3.00
N VAL A 195 24.02 -3.51 -1.66
CA VAL A 195 23.02 -4.28 -0.91
C VAL A 195 21.62 -3.67 -1.10
N LEU A 196 21.48 -2.35 -0.96
CA LEU A 196 20.21 -1.66 -1.13
C LEU A 196 19.73 -1.68 -2.58
N GLU A 197 20.64 -1.53 -3.55
CA GLU A 197 20.33 -1.64 -4.97
C GLU A 197 19.84 -3.04 -5.32
N ALA A 198 20.55 -4.10 -4.91
CA ALA A 198 20.16 -5.47 -5.17
C ALA A 198 18.82 -5.83 -4.50
N LEU A 199 18.57 -5.32 -3.30
CA LEU A 199 17.31 -5.51 -2.58
C LEU A 199 16.16 -4.81 -3.30
N THR A 200 16.33 -3.53 -3.63
CA THR A 200 15.33 -2.72 -4.34
C THR A 200 15.01 -3.33 -5.70
N GLN A 201 16.04 -3.75 -6.44
CA GLN A 201 15.89 -4.44 -7.72
C GLN A 201 15.16 -5.77 -7.55
N SER A 202 15.44 -6.54 -6.51
CA SER A 202 14.73 -7.80 -6.24
C SER A 202 13.24 -7.54 -5.98
N MET A 203 12.89 -6.47 -5.28
CA MET A 203 11.49 -6.08 -5.08
C MET A 203 10.78 -5.71 -6.39
N CYS A 204 11.46 -5.24 -7.43
CA CYS A 204 10.82 -4.99 -8.73
C CYS A 204 10.26 -6.27 -9.39
N TYR A 205 10.69 -7.45 -8.94
CA TYR A 205 10.20 -8.76 -9.42
C TYR A 205 9.06 -9.32 -8.58
N THR A 206 8.61 -8.63 -7.53
CA THR A 206 7.53 -9.12 -6.65
C THR A 206 6.15 -8.56 -6.98
N TYR A 207 6.02 -7.75 -8.04
CA TYR A 207 4.76 -7.13 -8.43
C TYR A 207 3.72 -8.14 -8.91
N GLY A 208 2.80 -8.52 -8.03
CA GLY A 208 1.94 -9.68 -8.20
C GLY A 208 0.91 -9.58 -9.33
N ARG A 209 0.75 -8.42 -9.99
CA ARG A 209 -0.18 -8.23 -11.12
C ARG A 209 0.44 -8.54 -12.48
N ALA A 210 1.73 -8.79 -12.56
CA ALA A 210 2.44 -9.07 -13.80
C ALA A 210 3.52 -10.13 -13.60
N THR A 211 3.86 -10.84 -14.67
CA THR A 211 4.95 -11.83 -14.71
C THR A 211 6.25 -11.20 -15.23
N LYS A 212 6.43 -9.90 -15.02
CA LYS A 212 7.57 -9.09 -15.49
C LYS A 212 8.00 -8.13 -14.39
N ALA A 213 9.28 -7.76 -14.40
CA ALA A 213 9.77 -6.70 -13.56
C ALA A 213 9.07 -5.37 -13.88
N VAL A 214 8.81 -4.58 -12.86
CA VAL A 214 8.29 -3.22 -12.95
C VAL A 214 9.42 -2.18 -12.83
N SER A 215 9.15 -0.94 -13.24
CA SER A 215 10.13 0.14 -13.27
C SER A 215 10.48 0.72 -11.89
N VAL A 216 9.62 0.51 -10.89
CA VAL A 216 9.77 0.99 -9.50
C VAL A 216 9.54 -0.20 -8.57
N CYS A 217 10.14 -0.20 -7.38
CA CYS A 217 9.98 -1.31 -6.44
C CYS A 217 8.50 -1.56 -6.10
N THR A 218 8.14 -2.83 -5.91
CA THR A 218 6.74 -3.24 -5.71
C THR A 218 6.02 -2.53 -4.55
N PRO A 219 6.64 -2.30 -3.38
CA PRO A 219 6.00 -1.57 -2.29
C PRO A 219 5.56 -0.16 -2.70
N ALA A 220 6.45 0.61 -3.34
CA ALA A 220 6.15 1.95 -3.85
C ALA A 220 5.03 1.91 -4.88
N TYR A 221 5.13 1.02 -5.88
CA TYR A 221 4.05 0.88 -6.87
C TYR A 221 2.69 0.50 -6.24
N TYR A 222 2.68 -0.30 -5.17
CA TYR A 222 1.42 -0.58 -4.47
C TYR A 222 0.86 0.65 -3.74
N ALA A 223 1.70 1.51 -3.15
CA ALA A 223 1.25 2.78 -2.58
C ALA A 223 0.58 3.65 -3.65
N ASP A 224 1.21 3.82 -4.81
CA ASP A 224 0.64 4.57 -5.93
C ASP A 224 -0.72 4.02 -6.36
N VAL A 225 -0.87 2.69 -6.42
CA VAL A 225 -2.15 2.07 -6.78
C VAL A 225 -3.22 2.34 -5.73
N VAL A 226 -2.91 2.23 -4.44
CA VAL A 226 -3.85 2.55 -3.34
C VAL A 226 -4.25 4.02 -3.40
N TYR A 227 -3.28 4.89 -3.68
CA TYR A 227 -3.47 6.31 -3.86
C TYR A 227 -4.38 6.63 -5.07
N GLU A 228 -4.15 6.03 -6.24
CA GLU A 228 -5.04 6.21 -7.40
C GLU A 228 -6.47 5.76 -7.12
N TRP A 229 -6.65 4.68 -6.34
CA TRP A 229 -7.97 4.29 -5.86
C TRP A 229 -8.58 5.29 -4.89
N ALA A 230 -7.78 5.93 -4.05
CA ALA A 230 -8.24 7.02 -3.20
C ALA A 230 -8.83 8.16 -4.03
N ARG A 231 -8.10 8.61 -5.04
CA ARG A 231 -8.57 9.64 -5.98
C ARG A 231 -9.83 9.21 -6.70
N CYS A 232 -9.95 7.93 -7.09
CA CYS A 232 -11.14 7.41 -7.74
C CYS A 232 -12.38 7.47 -6.83
N TYR A 233 -12.25 7.18 -5.54
CA TYR A 233 -13.38 7.27 -4.60
C TYR A 233 -13.79 8.72 -4.35
N LEU A 234 -12.81 9.62 -4.26
CA LEU A 234 -13.06 11.05 -4.14
C LEU A 234 -13.72 11.64 -5.40
N SER A 235 -13.27 11.22 -6.57
CA SER A 235 -13.84 11.68 -7.86
C SER A 235 -15.18 11.02 -8.20
N GLY A 236 -15.46 9.83 -7.67
CA GLY A 236 -16.77 9.17 -7.80
C GLY A 236 -17.91 9.86 -7.03
N ALA A 237 -17.57 10.76 -6.11
CA ALA A 237 -18.52 11.69 -5.47
C ALA A 237 -18.86 12.90 -6.36
N ILE A 238 -18.15 13.09 -7.49
CA ILE A 238 -18.38 14.21 -8.41
C ILE A 238 -19.67 13.94 -9.19
N GLY A 239 -20.65 14.79 -8.90
CA GLY A 239 -22.08 14.60 -9.12
C GLY A 239 -22.85 15.20 -7.95
N ALA A 240 -22.23 15.23 -6.77
CA ALA A 240 -22.54 16.22 -5.74
C ALA A 240 -21.69 17.48 -5.99
N GLU A 241 -22.25 18.65 -5.65
CA GLU A 241 -21.49 19.90 -5.54
C GLU A 241 -20.24 19.71 -4.65
N PRO A 242 -19.27 20.66 -4.61
CA PRO A 242 -18.05 20.60 -3.80
C PRO A 242 -18.32 20.66 -2.27
N ALA A 243 -19.40 20.05 -1.79
CA ALA A 243 -19.70 19.82 -0.40
C ALA A 243 -18.67 18.85 0.17
N ALA A 244 -17.86 19.37 1.09
CA ALA A 244 -16.92 18.70 1.99
C ALA A 244 -16.88 17.17 1.90
N VAL A 245 -15.86 16.65 1.21
CA VAL A 245 -15.44 15.25 1.30
C VAL A 245 -15.35 14.85 2.78
N ARG A 246 -16.11 13.86 3.22
CA ARG A 246 -16.04 13.33 4.59
C ARG A 246 -15.09 12.14 4.60
N SER A 247 -14.36 11.92 5.69
CA SER A 247 -13.47 10.75 5.84
C SER A 247 -14.18 9.43 5.55
N GLU A 248 -15.47 9.34 5.90
CA GLU A 248 -16.34 8.18 5.70
C GLU A 248 -16.51 7.77 4.23
N ASP A 249 -16.46 8.73 3.29
CA ASP A 249 -16.63 8.47 1.85
C ASP A 249 -15.41 7.78 1.22
N VAL A 250 -14.31 7.71 1.98
CA VAL A 250 -12.99 7.34 1.50
C VAL A 250 -12.46 6.09 2.24
N LEU A 251 -13.08 5.76 3.38
CA LEU A 251 -12.76 4.62 4.24
C LEU A 251 -13.33 3.32 3.65
N VAL A 252 -12.43 2.39 3.38
CA VAL A 252 -12.76 1.05 2.89
C VAL A 252 -13.47 0.26 4.00
N TYR A 253 -14.44 -0.57 3.61
CA TYR A 253 -15.19 -1.39 4.54
C TYR A 253 -14.28 -2.27 5.39
N ALA A 254 -14.58 -2.43 6.69
CA ALA A 254 -13.67 -3.03 7.68
C ALA A 254 -13.04 -4.36 7.24
N ARG A 255 -13.84 -5.26 6.63
CA ARG A 255 -13.38 -6.56 6.13
C ARG A 255 -12.34 -6.47 5.02
N LEU A 256 -12.36 -5.41 4.21
CA LEU A 256 -11.44 -5.22 3.08
C LEU A 256 -10.19 -4.40 3.46
N ARG A 257 -10.17 -3.75 4.62
CA ARG A 257 -9.07 -2.87 5.07
C ARG A 257 -7.72 -3.58 5.13
N ASP A 258 -7.73 -4.86 5.48
CA ASP A 258 -6.52 -5.67 5.56
C ASP A 258 -6.45 -6.63 4.37
N SER A 259 -6.79 -6.16 3.18
CA SER A 259 -6.76 -6.96 1.95
C SER A 259 -6.12 -6.19 0.81
N MET A 260 -5.75 -6.90 -0.26
CA MET A 260 -5.30 -6.27 -1.50
C MET A 260 -6.49 -5.83 -2.39
N PHE A 261 -7.50 -5.16 -1.82
CA PHE A 261 -8.72 -4.75 -2.56
C PHE A 261 -8.41 -3.86 -3.77
N TYR A 262 -7.35 -3.06 -3.65
CA TYR A 262 -6.80 -2.11 -4.62
C TYR A 262 -6.13 -2.76 -5.84
N ILE A 263 -5.89 -4.08 -5.80
CA ILE A 263 -5.14 -4.78 -6.83
C ILE A 263 -5.92 -4.99 -8.12
#